data_AF-A0A3B9NE93-F1
#
_entry.id   AF-A0A3B9NE93-F1
#
_cell.length_a   1.000
_cell.length_b   1.000
_cell.length_c   1.000
_cell.angle_alpha   90.00
_cell.angle_beta   90.00
_cell.angle_gamma   90.00
#
_symmetry.space_group_name_H-M   'P 1'
#
loop_
_entity.id
_entity.type
_entity.pdbx_description
1 polymer ?
#
loop_
_entity_poly.entity_id
_entity_poly.type
_entity_poly.pdbx_seq_one_letter_code
_entity_poly.pdbx_strand_id
1 'polypeptide(L)' 'MALTNKIFQQSEIESFEFNHQVLKNCSFIYCKIKGKSFMNSMFRDCKFIRCTFVDCNFQFVVFQESGLWM' A
#
# COMPACT_ATOMS: atom_id res chain seq x y z
N MET A 1 10.04 -2.57 -12.31
CA MET A 1 10.73 -3.32 -11.22
C MET A 1 9.82 -3.35 -10.01
N ALA A 2 9.91 -4.36 -9.15
CA ALA A 2 9.09 -4.46 -7.95
C ALA A 2 9.86 -3.95 -6.71
N LEU A 3 9.19 -3.18 -5.85
CA LEU A 3 9.69 -2.83 -4.53
C LEU A 3 9.39 -3.98 -3.58
N THR A 4 10.39 -4.49 -2.86
CA THR A 4 10.25 -5.71 -2.05
C THR A 4 10.70 -5.53 -0.61
N ASN A 5 10.07 -6.28 0.31
CA ASN A 5 10.45 -6.43 1.72
C ASN A 5 10.59 -5.11 2.50
N LYS A 6 9.81 -4.09 2.13
CA LYS A 6 9.85 -2.77 2.79
C LYS A 6 8.77 -2.67 3.88
N ILE A 7 9.14 -2.06 5.00
CA ILE A 7 8.17 -1.56 5.98
C ILE A 7 7.97 -0.06 5.72
N PHE A 8 6.72 0.35 5.51
CA PHE A 8 6.36 1.76 5.31
C PHE A 8 5.94 2.39 6.63
N GLN A 9 6.56 3.52 6.94
CA GLN A 9 6.12 4.45 7.98
C GLN A 9 5.24 5.56 7.38
N GLN A 10 4.52 6.27 8.26
CA GLN A 10 3.59 7.34 7.86
C GLN A 10 4.24 8.41 6.97
N SER A 11 5.43 8.90 7.34
CA SER A 11 6.14 9.94 6.59
C SER A 11 6.57 9.50 5.19
N GLU A 12 6.86 8.21 5.01
CA GLU A 12 7.24 7.66 3.71
C GLU A 12 6.04 7.54 2.79
N ILE A 13 4.86 7.21 3.34
CA ILE A 13 3.63 7.11 2.55
C ILE A 13 3.28 8.47 1.94
N GLU A 14 3.47 9.55 2.69
CA GLU A 14 3.11 10.91 2.27
C GLU A 14 3.89 11.33 1.01
N SER A 15 5.16 10.94 0.89
CA SER A 15 5.99 11.25 -0.27
C SER A 15 6.01 10.16 -1.34
N PHE A 16 5.60 8.93 -1.03
CA PHE A 16 5.65 7.82 -1.98
C PHE A 16 4.49 7.85 -2.99
N GLU A 17 4.82 7.66 -4.27
CA GLU A 17 3.88 7.54 -5.37
C GLU A 17 3.53 6.07 -5.62
N PHE A 18 2.29 5.67 -5.35
CA PHE A 18 1.86 4.27 -5.46
C PHE A 18 1.30 3.89 -6.82
N ASN A 19 0.93 4.85 -7.67
CA ASN A 19 0.38 4.57 -8.99
C ASN A 19 1.35 3.71 -9.82
N HIS A 20 0.81 2.70 -10.49
CA HIS A 20 1.56 1.77 -11.35
C HIS A 20 2.69 1.00 -10.65
N GLN A 21 2.72 0.97 -9.32
CA GLN A 21 3.77 0.26 -8.57
C GLN A 21 3.46 -1.22 -8.41
N VAL A 22 4.52 -2.03 -8.33
CA VAL A 22 4.44 -3.42 -7.89
C VAL A 22 5.17 -3.54 -6.56
N LEU A 23 4.44 -3.87 -5.49
CA LEU A 23 4.98 -4.06 -4.14
C LEU A 23 4.87 -5.54 -3.76
N LYS A 24 5.94 -6.12 -3.22
CA LYS A 24 5.97 -7.52 -2.78
C LYS A 24 6.51 -7.66 -1.35
N ASN A 25 5.85 -8.45 -0.51
CA ASN A 25 6.27 -8.65 0.89
C ASN A 25 6.42 -7.34 1.69
N CYS A 26 5.69 -6.29 1.32
CA CYS A 26 5.77 -5.00 2.02
C CYS A 26 4.77 -4.97 3.18
N SER A 27 5.10 -4.22 4.24
CA SER A 27 4.22 -4.03 5.39
C SER A 27 3.94 -2.55 5.63
N PHE A 28 2.67 -2.22 5.85
CA PHE A 28 2.20 -0.91 6.27
C PHE A 28 1.68 -1.07 7.68
N ILE A 29 2.18 -0.28 8.63
CA ILE A 29 1.89 -0.50 10.06
C ILE A 29 1.48 0.82 10.69
N TYR A 30 0.30 0.85 11.34
CA TYR A 30 -0.24 2.04 12.02
C TYR A 30 -0.34 3.30 11.12
N CYS A 31 -0.64 3.11 9.84
CA CYS A 31 -0.65 4.20 8.86
C CYS A 31 -2.06 4.75 8.63
N LYS A 32 -2.19 6.07 8.54
CA LYS A 32 -3.38 6.76 8.07
C LYS A 32 -3.12 7.34 6.69
N ILE A 33 -3.74 6.73 5.69
CA ILE A 33 -3.51 7.02 4.28
C ILE A 33 -4.72 7.78 3.77
N LYS A 34 -4.56 9.08 3.48
CA LYS A 34 -5.65 9.94 3.03
C LYS A 34 -5.39 10.48 1.62
N GLY A 35 -6.39 10.40 0.74
CA GLY A 35 -6.36 11.05 -0.58
C GLY A 35 -5.34 10.50 -1.57
N LYS A 36 -4.67 9.40 -1.23
CA LYS A 36 -3.62 8.80 -2.08
C LYS A 36 -4.24 7.97 -3.19
N SER A 37 -3.54 7.91 -4.32
CA SER A 37 -3.90 7.05 -5.44
C SER A 37 -2.96 5.85 -5.54
N PHE A 38 -3.56 4.69 -5.74
CA PHE A 38 -2.94 3.40 -5.96
C PHE A 38 -3.21 2.87 -7.37
N MET A 39 -3.69 3.72 -8.28
CA MET A 39 -4.21 3.30 -9.58
C MET A 39 -3.24 2.38 -10.33
N ASN A 40 -3.76 1.28 -10.89
CA ASN A 40 -2.97 0.29 -11.64
C ASN A 40 -1.79 -0.32 -10.85
N SER A 41 -1.81 -0.29 -9.52
CA SER A 41 -0.77 -0.92 -8.70
C SER A 41 -1.10 -2.37 -8.37
N MET A 42 -0.07 -3.14 -8.02
CA MET A 42 -0.20 -4.51 -7.55
C MET A 42 0.53 -4.69 -6.22
N PHE A 43 -0.21 -5.18 -5.24
CA PHE A 43 0.30 -5.58 -3.93
C PHE A 43 0.29 -7.10 -3.86
N ARG A 44 1.46 -7.71 -3.68
CA ARG A 44 1.62 -9.15 -3.52
C ARG A 44 2.19 -9.44 -2.14
N ASP A 45 1.59 -10.37 -1.40
CA ASP A 45 2.08 -10.77 -0.07
C ASP A 45 2.25 -9.58 0.90
N CYS A 46 1.47 -8.52 0.72
CA CYS A 46 1.59 -7.29 1.49
C CYS A 46 0.64 -7.31 2.69
N LYS A 47 1.09 -6.70 3.79
CA LYS A 47 0.34 -6.63 5.05
C LYS A 47 -0.01 -5.19 5.37
N PHE A 48 -1.28 -4.96 5.72
CA PHE A 48 -1.77 -3.67 6.17
C PHE A 48 -2.25 -3.82 7.62
N ILE A 49 -1.38 -3.52 8.57
CA ILE A 49 -1.60 -3.73 10.00
C ILE A 49 -2.10 -2.43 10.62
N ARG A 50 -3.32 -2.42 11.17
CA ARG A 50 -3.92 -1.24 11.81
C ARG A 50 -3.86 0.01 10.93
N CYS A 51 -4.10 -0.16 9.64
CA CYS A 51 -4.09 0.92 8.66
C CYS A 51 -5.51 1.42 8.39
N THR A 52 -5.64 2.72 8.16
CA THR A 52 -6.89 3.35 7.73
C THR A 52 -6.68 4.04 6.40
N PHE A 53 -7.59 3.79 5.45
CA PHE A 53 -7.60 4.44 4.13
C PHE A 53 -8.83 5.32 4.02
N VAL A 54 -8.64 6.60 3.68
CA VAL A 54 -9.72 7.60 3.58
C VAL A 54 -9.59 8.33 2.25
N ASP A 55 -10.67 8.39 1.46
CA ASP A 55 -10.70 9.08 0.17
C ASP A 55 -9.59 8.63 -0.81
N CYS A 56 -9.16 7.37 -0.74
CA CYS A 56 -8.10 6.83 -1.59
C CYS A 56 -8.67 6.26 -2.91
N ASN A 57 -7.89 6.39 -3.98
CA ASN A 57 -8.21 5.80 -5.27
C ASN A 57 -7.57 4.41 -5.40
N PHE A 58 -8.40 3.36 -5.53
CA PHE A 58 -7.98 1.97 -5.75
C PHE A 58 -8.34 1.42 -7.13
N GLN A 59 -8.63 2.29 -8.09
CA GLN A 59 -9.03 1.86 -9.43
C GLN A 59 -7.96 0.98 -10.08
N PHE A 60 -8.38 -0.19 -10.56
CA PHE A 60 -7.51 -1.21 -11.16
C PHE A 60 -6.37 -1.73 -10.26
N VAL A 61 -6.50 -1.61 -8.93
CA VAL A 61 -5.56 -2.23 -8.00
C VAL A 61 -5.77 -3.72 -7.92
N VAL A 62 -4.67 -4.47 -7.89
CA VAL A 62 -4.67 -5.90 -7.59
C VAL A 62 -4.06 -6.13 -6.22
N PHE A 63 -4.79 -6.81 -5.34
CA PHE A 63 -4.29 -7.37 -4.09
C PHE A 63 -4.20 -8.89 -4.23
N GLN A 64 -2.99 -9.41 -4.34
CA GLN A 64 -2.72 -10.84 -4.36
C GLN A 64 -2.11 -11.26 -3.03
N GLU A 65 -2.68 -12.27 -2.36
CA GLU A 65 -2.14 -12.81 -1.11
C GLU A 65 -1.87 -11.73 -0.05
N SER A 66 -2.63 -10.63 -0.12
CA SER A 66 -2.47 -9.44 0.71
C SER A 66 -3.72 -9.24 1.55
N GLY A 67 -3.57 -8.75 2.78
CA GLY A 67 -4.69 -8.67 3.71
C GLY A 67 -4.62 -7.53 4.72
N LEU A 68 -5.78 -7.20 5.27
CA LEU A 68 -5.95 -6.29 6.40
C LEU A 68 -5.82 -7.09 7.70
N TRP A 69 -4.92 -6.66 8.58
CA TRP A 69 -4.66 -7.29 9.87
C TRP A 69 -5.00 -6.24 10.95
N MET A 70 -5.98 -6.56 11.80
CA MET A 70 -6.49 -5.65 12.86
C MET A 70 -5.68 -5.77 14.16
#